data_AF-A0A383B6F1-F1
#
_entry.id   AF-A0A383B6F1-F1
#
_cell.length_a   1.000
_cell.length_b   1.000
_cell.length_c   1.000
_cell.angle_alpha   90.00
_cell.angle_beta   90.00
_cell.angle_gamma   90.00
#
_symmetry.space_group_name_H-M   'P 1'
#
loop_
_entity.id
_entity.type
_entity.pdbx_description
1 polymer ?
#
loop_
_entity_poly.entity_id
_entity_poly.type
_entity_poly.pdbx_seq_one_letter_code
_entity_poly.pdbx_strand_id
1 'polypeptide(L)' 'MKPSLTHLALHVRDLDSCIDFYESYAEMRVVHERTNEGYRVVWLAEDGREKDFILVLLPGGP' A
#
# COMPACT_ATOMS: atom_id res chain seq x y z
N MET A 1 -3.11 21.24 15.93
CA MET A 1 -3.18 20.19 14.90
C MET A 1 -4.31 19.24 15.25
N LYS A 2 -5.11 18.82 14.27
CA LYS A 2 -6.12 17.78 14.46
C LYS A 2 -5.49 16.44 14.02
N PRO A 3 -5.56 15.38 14.83
CA PRO A 3 -5.11 14.06 14.40
C PRO A 3 -5.87 13.62 13.14
N SER A 4 -5.16 13.00 12.19
CA SER A 4 -5.73 12.39 10.99
C SER A 4 -5.22 10.96 10.85
N LEU A 5 -6.05 10.09 10.27
CA LEU A 5 -5.61 8.77 9.83
C LEU A 5 -4.86 8.95 8.51
N THR A 6 -3.57 8.64 8.50
CA THR A 6 -2.70 8.88 7.34
C THR A 6 -2.32 7.60 6.61
N HIS A 7 -2.40 6.44 7.28
CA HIS A 7 -1.94 5.17 6.72
C HIS A 7 -2.74 3.99 7.27
N LEU A 8 -2.91 2.94 6.48
CA LEU A 8 -3.37 1.63 6.94
C LEU A 8 -2.43 0.54 6.41
N ALA A 9 -1.88 -0.28 7.32
CA ALA A 9 -0.99 -1.38 6.98
C ALA A 9 -1.74 -2.72 7.03
N LEU A 10 -1.61 -3.53 5.99
CA LEU A 10 -2.31 -4.79 5.82
C LEU A 10 -1.33 -5.92 5.47
N HIS A 11 -1.37 -6.98 6.28
CA HIS A 11 -0.77 -8.24 5.89
C HIS A 11 -1.67 -8.94 4.87
N VAL A 12 -1.14 -9.22 3.69
CA VAL A 12 -1.86 -9.84 2.57
C VAL A 12 -1.26 -11.19 2.21
N ARG A 13 -2.09 -12.08 1.68
CA ARG A 13 -1.68 -13.44 1.27
C ARG A 13 -0.80 -13.40 0.03
N ASP A 14 -1.23 -12.64 -0.97
CA ASP A 14 -0.57 -12.45 -2.25
C ASP A 14 -0.42 -10.95 -2.50
N LEU A 15 0.83 -10.49 -2.48
CA LEU A 15 1.14 -9.07 -2.58
C LEU A 15 0.84 -8.52 -3.97
N ASP A 16 1.22 -9.26 -5.02
CA ASP A 16 1.07 -8.80 -6.40
C ASP A 16 -0.40 -8.75 -6.78
N SER A 17 -1.17 -9.80 -6.44
CA SER A 17 -2.62 -9.80 -6.67
C SER A 17 -3.35 -8.64 -5.97
N CYS A 18 -2.90 -8.25 -4.77
CA CYS A 18 -3.48 -7.10 -4.07
C CYS A 18 -3.06 -5.76 -4.70
N ILE A 19 -1.82 -5.62 -5.15
CA ILE A 19 -1.37 -4.42 -5.89
C ILE A 19 -2.21 -4.26 -7.14
N ASP A 20 -2.30 -5.29 -7.98
CA ASP A 20 -3.09 -5.28 -9.21
C ASP A 20 -4.56 -4.91 -8.96
N PHE A 21 -5.14 -5.42 -7.86
CA PHE A 21 -6.50 -5.05 -7.46
C PHE A 21 -6.62 -3.56 -7.16
N TYR A 22 -5.75 -2.98 -6.33
CA TYR A 22 -5.86 -1.57 -5.97
C TYR A 22 -5.48 -0.63 -7.12
N GLU A 23 -4.58 -1.04 -8.02
CA GLU A 23 -4.28 -0.29 -9.23
C GLU A 23 -5.47 -0.26 -10.19
N SER A 24 -6.15 -1.40 -10.39
CA SER A 24 -7.27 -1.50 -11.34
C SER A 24 -8.62 -1.04 -10.80
N TYR A 25 -8.90 -1.24 -9.51
CA TYR A 25 -10.20 -0.96 -8.90
C TYR A 25 -10.27 0.41 -8.24
N ALA A 26 -9.18 0.86 -7.63
CA ALA A 26 -9.13 2.09 -6.84
C ALA A 26 -8.22 3.16 -7.46
N GLU A 27 -7.71 2.93 -8.68
CA GLU A 27 -6.81 3.85 -9.41
C GLU A 27 -5.60 4.29 -8.57
N MET A 28 -5.19 3.44 -7.63
CA MET A 28 -4.00 3.69 -6.82
C MET A 28 -2.75 3.34 -7.63
N ARG A 29 -1.60 3.86 -7.21
CA ARG A 29 -0.30 3.51 -7.78
C ARG A 29 0.71 3.25 -6.70
N VAL A 30 1.72 2.44 -7.01
CA VAL A 30 2.89 2.28 -6.15
C VAL A 30 3.62 3.62 -6.05
N VAL A 31 3.65 4.20 -4.85
CA VAL A 31 4.34 5.47 -4.57
C VAL A 31 5.63 5.28 -3.81
N HIS A 32 5.79 4.12 -3.16
CA HIS A 32 7.03 3.70 -2.56
C HIS A 32 7.09 2.17 -2.52
N GLU A 33 8.28 1.62 -2.69
CA GLU A 33 8.54 0.18 -2.54
C GLU A 33 9.84 0.00 -1.76
N ARG A 34 9.82 -0.97 -0.84
CA ARG A 34 10.99 -1.37 -0.07
C ARG A 34 11.14 -2.87 -0.14
N THR A 35 12.34 -3.31 -0.53
CA THR A 35 12.72 -4.73 -0.58
C THR A 35 13.95 -4.95 0.30
N ASN A 36 13.85 -5.85 1.28
CA ASN A 36 14.97 -6.20 2.15
C ASN A 36 14.93 -7.69 2.51
N GLU A 37 16.06 -8.41 2.36
CA GLU A 37 16.20 -9.84 2.75
C GLU A 37 15.04 -10.76 2.32
N GLY A 38 14.47 -10.53 1.13
CA GLY A 38 13.32 -11.31 0.62
C GLY A 38 11.94 -10.84 1.12
N TYR A 39 11.89 -9.77 1.92
CA TYR A 39 10.67 -9.12 2.39
C TYR A 39 10.38 -7.88 1.56
N ARG A 40 9.22 -7.86 0.89
CA ARG A 40 8.76 -6.75 0.04
C ARG A 40 7.58 -6.04 0.70
N VAL A 41 7.66 -4.71 0.81
CA VAL A 41 6.59 -3.86 1.32
C VAL A 41 6.30 -2.78 0.29
N VAL A 42 5.02 -2.55 0.03
CA VAL A 42 4.56 -1.63 -1.02
C VAL A 42 3.61 -0.61 -0.42
N TRP A 43 3.79 0.65 -0.80
CA TRP A 43 2.91 1.74 -0.44
C TRP A 43 2.13 2.19 -1.66
N LEU A 44 0.81 2.22 -1.53
CA LEU A 44 -0.12 2.62 -2.58
C LEU A 44 -0.83 3.92 -2.19
N ALA A 45 -0.98 4.82 -3.15
CA ALA A 45 -1.80 6.03 -2.99
C ALA A 45 -2.54 6.35 -4.30
N GLU A 46 -3.65 7.09 -4.19
CA GLU A 46 -4.26 7.78 -5.33
C GLU A 46 -3.33 8.92 -5.80
N ASP A 47 -3.32 9.18 -7.11
CA ASP A 47 -2.47 10.22 -7.69
C ASP A 47 -2.76 11.61 -7.08
N GLY A 48 -1.71 12.28 -6.59
CA GLY A 48 -1.82 13.60 -5.96
C GLY A 48 -2.29 13.59 -4.50
N ARG A 49 -2.57 12.42 -3.91
CA ARG A 49 -3.04 12.27 -2.53
C ARG A 49 -2.07 11.52 -1.63
N GLU A 50 -0.79 11.45 -2.02
CA GLU A 50 0.25 10.70 -1.32
C GLU A 50 0.51 11.18 0.12
N LYS A 51 0.06 12.39 0.46
CA LYS A 51 0.20 13.00 1.79
C LYS A 51 -1.08 12.93 2.63
N ASP A 52 -2.20 12.52 2.04
CA ASP A 52 -3.49 12.46 2.71
C ASP A 52 -3.69 11.11 3.39
N PHE A 53 -3.58 10.04 2.59
CA PHE A 53 -3.78 8.68 3.04
C PHE A 53 -3.12 7.67 2.08
N ILE A 54 -2.39 6.69 2.62
CA ILE A 54 -1.80 5.61 1.82
C ILE A 54 -2.05 4.23 2.41
N LEU A 55 -2.13 3.22 1.57
CA LEU A 55 -2.16 1.82 1.97
C LEU A 55 -0.74 1.27 1.99
N VAL A 56 -0.43 0.46 3.01
CA VAL A 56 0.85 -0.26 3.11
C VAL A 56 0.56 -1.75 3.04
N LEU A 57 0.99 -2.40 1.97
CA LEU A 57 0.81 -3.83 1.77
C LEU A 57 2.11 -4.57 2.06
N LEU A 58 2.00 -5.64 2.83
CA LEU A 58 3.12 -6.47 3.24
C LEU A 58 2.68 -7.94 3.27
N PRO A 59 3.55 -8.90 2.94
CA PRO A 59 3.20 -10.31 2.92
C PRO A 59 2.99 -10.86 4.34
N GLY A 60 2.43 -12.08 4.42
CA GLY A 60 2.15 -12.77 5.68
C GLY A 60 0.70 -12.67 6.16
N GLY A 61 -0.21 -12.30 5.26
CA GLY A 61 -1.65 -12.38 5.51
C GLY A 61 -2.18 -13.82 5.52
N PRO A 62 -3.40 -14.02 6.07
CA PRO A 62 -4.04 -15.33 6.20
C PRO A 62 -4.40 -15.95 4.85
#